data_AF-A0A932KWE4-F1
#
_entry.id   AF-A0A932KWE4-F1
#
_cell.length_a   1.000
_cell.length_b   1.000
_cell.length_c   1.000
_cell.angle_alpha   90.00
_cell.angle_beta   90.00
_cell.angle_gamma   90.00
#
_symmetry.space_group_name_H-M   'P 1'
#
loop_
_entity.id
_entity.type
_entity.pdbx_description
1 polymer ?
#
loop_
_entity_poly.entity_id
_entity_poly.type
_entity_poly.pdbx_seq_one_letter_code
_entity_poly.pdbx_strand_id
1 'polypeptide(L)' 'MCDNCGKSITYGRSQKHGRGVAGKRWRKRAQSTLRTFKPNLQKIAVLESGKKVSMKLCTNCIKRLKKEKKLFVQANVAVG' A
#
# COMPACT_ATOMS: atom_id res chain seq x y z
N MET A 1 3.25 8.63 4.42
CA MET A 1 2.51 8.00 5.53
C MET A 1 1.04 7.90 5.13
N CYS A 2 0.26 7.00 5.71
CA CYS A 2 -1.19 6.97 5.57
C CYS A 2 -1.82 7.90 6.62
N ASP A 3 -2.71 8.77 6.20
CA ASP A 3 -3.26 9.81 7.09
C ASP A 3 -4.23 9.24 8.15
N ASN A 4 -4.85 8.08 7.88
CA ASN A 4 -5.81 7.45 8.81
C ASN A 4 -5.17 6.44 9.77
N CYS A 5 -4.29 5.56 9.29
CA CYS A 5 -3.71 4.48 10.13
C CYS A 5 -2.19 4.59 10.34
N GLY A 6 -1.55 5.67 9.90
CA GLY A 6 -0.12 5.90 10.12
C GLY A 6 0.83 4.97 9.36
N LYS A 7 0.33 4.07 8.50
CA LYS A 7 1.18 3.14 7.73
C LYS A 7 2.29 3.90 6.98
N SER A 8 3.52 3.50 7.27
CA SER A 8 4.74 4.08 6.74
C SER A 8 5.53 3.05 5.93
N ILE A 9 6.66 3.50 5.38
CA ILE A 9 7.58 2.62 4.68
C ILE A 9 8.26 1.72 5.70
N THR A 10 8.37 0.42 5.37
CA THR A 10 9.09 -0.54 6.21
C THR A 10 10.31 -1.05 5.44
N TYR A 11 11.39 -1.32 6.15
CA TYR A 11 12.60 -1.90 5.58
C TYR A 11 12.68 -3.38 5.93
N GLY A 12 13.14 -4.18 4.99
CA GLY A 12 13.55 -5.56 5.26
C GLY A 12 14.72 -5.94 4.37
N ARG A 13 15.00 -7.23 4.27
CA ARG A 13 16.17 -7.74 3.53
C ARG A 13 15.73 -8.69 2.43
N SER A 14 16.40 -8.61 1.28
CA SER A 14 16.27 -9.59 0.20
C SER A 14 17.41 -10.58 0.29
N GLN A 15 17.10 -11.85 0.52
CA GLN A 15 18.07 -12.89 0.91
C GLN A 15 17.81 -14.27 0.29
N LYS A 16 16.94 -14.37 -0.71
CA LYS A 16 16.48 -15.66 -1.23
C LYS A 16 16.91 -15.87 -2.68
N HIS A 17 17.51 -17.03 -2.94
CA HIS A 17 17.61 -17.61 -4.28
C HIS A 17 16.28 -18.27 -4.67
N GLY A 18 16.03 -18.44 -5.97
CA GLY A 18 14.86 -19.16 -6.49
C GLY A 18 14.77 -20.60 -5.99
N ARG A 19 13.57 -21.20 -6.02
CA ARG A 19 13.39 -22.60 -5.64
C ARG A 19 13.99 -23.50 -6.72
N GLY A 20 14.87 -24.45 -6.34
CA GLY A 20 15.50 -25.41 -7.25
C GLY A 20 16.95 -25.09 -7.66
N VAL A 21 17.38 -23.82 -7.60
CA VAL A 21 18.75 -23.42 -8.04
C VAL A 21 19.84 -23.63 -6.98
N ALA A 22 19.46 -24.04 -5.76
CA ALA A 22 20.38 -24.25 -4.67
C ALA A 22 20.04 -25.57 -3.96
N GLY A 23 20.72 -26.66 -4.32
CA GLY A 23 20.73 -27.92 -3.59
C GLY A 23 21.33 -27.76 -2.18
N LYS A 24 20.71 -26.93 -1.34
CA LYS A 24 21.10 -26.45 0.00
C LYS A 24 22.50 -25.79 0.12
N ARG A 25 23.46 -26.08 -0.78
CA ARG A 25 24.84 -25.54 -0.83
C ARG A 25 24.91 -24.02 -1.05
N TRP A 26 24.01 -23.46 -1.84
CA TRP A 26 24.06 -22.04 -2.24
C TRP A 26 23.12 -21.13 -1.44
N ARG A 27 22.39 -21.68 -0.47
CA ARG A 27 21.37 -20.98 0.32
C ARG A 27 21.95 -19.82 1.15
N LYS A 28 23.21 -19.91 1.59
CA LYS A 28 23.92 -18.89 2.37
C LYS A 28 24.71 -17.88 1.52
N ARG A 29 24.75 -18.03 0.18
CA ARG A 29 25.56 -17.18 -0.71
C ARG A 29 24.78 -15.99 -1.30
N ALA A 30 23.47 -15.89 -1.04
CA ALA A 30 22.68 -14.73 -1.46
C ALA A 30 23.10 -13.50 -0.64
N GLN A 31 23.55 -12.45 -1.33
CA GLN A 31 23.94 -11.19 -0.70
C GLN A 31 22.74 -10.50 -0.04
N SER A 32 22.98 -9.87 1.11
CA SER A 32 21.96 -9.14 1.88
C SER A 32 21.80 -7.74 1.36
N THR A 33 20.77 -7.53 0.55
CA THR A 33 20.42 -6.20 0.09
C THR A 33 19.23 -5.67 0.89
N LEU A 34 19.31 -4.38 1.23
CA LEU A 34 18.22 -3.67 1.87
C LEU A 34 17.07 -3.52 0.86
N ARG A 35 15.87 -3.92 1.27
CA ARG A 35 14.64 -3.79 0.49
C ARG A 35 13.70 -2.83 1.20
N THR A 36 13.25 -1.84 0.45
CA THR A 36 12.25 -0.88 0.90
C THR A 36 10.85 -1.35 0.51
N PHE A 37 9.98 -1.59 1.49
CA PHE A 37 8.59 -1.96 1.28
C PHE A 37 7.71 -0.71 1.38
N LYS A 38 7.26 -0.22 0.23
CA LYS A 38 6.38 0.94 0.14
C LYS A 38 4.92 0.49 0.35
N PRO A 39 4.17 1.11 1.27
CA PRO A 39 2.73 0.86 1.37
C PRO A 39 2.01 1.38 0.13
N ASN A 40 0.95 0.69 -0.31
CA ASN A 40 0.08 1.16 -1.38
C ASN A 40 -0.79 2.31 -0.87
N LEU A 41 -0.34 3.55 -1.10
CA LEU A 41 -1.00 4.79 -0.70
C LEU A 41 -1.55 5.50 -1.94
N GLN A 42 -2.85 5.83 -1.90
CA GLN A 42 -3.55 6.51 -2.99
C GLN A 42 -4.16 7.82 -2.47
N LYS A 43 -4.22 8.84 -3.32
CA LYS A 43 -4.92 10.09 -3.00
C LYS A 43 -6.40 9.91 -3.33
N ILE A 44 -7.27 10.09 -2.35
CA ILE A 44 -8.73 9.97 -2.53
C ILE A 44 -9.46 11.09 -1.79
N ALA A 45 -10.65 11.44 -2.27
CA ALA A 45 -11.55 12.38 -1.60
C ALA A 45 -12.41 11.66 -0.56
N VAL A 46 -12.37 12.12 0.68
CA VAL A 46 -13.16 11.61 1.81
C VAL A 46 -14.08 12.72 2.31
N LEU A 47 -15.25 12.34 2.80
CA LEU A 47 -16.17 13.25 3.45
C LEU A 47 -15.84 13.30 4.95
N GLU A 48 -15.21 14.38 5.37
CA GLU A 48 -14.84 14.64 6.75
C GLU A 48 -15.63 15.87 7.23
N SER A 49 -16.46 15.69 8.26
CA SER A 49 -17.27 16.77 8.85
C SER A 49 -18.10 17.57 7.83
N GLY A 50 -18.70 16.89 6.83
CA GLY A 50 -19.52 17.52 5.80
C GLY A 50 -18.73 18.17 4.65
N LYS A 51 -17.40 18.21 4.72
CA LYS A 51 -16.52 18.79 3.69
C LYS A 51 -15.79 17.70 2.91
N LYS A 52 -15.52 17.97 1.64
CA LYS A 52 -14.69 17.10 0.78
C LYS A 52 -13.23 17.42 1.03
N VAL A 53 -12.47 16.46 1.54
CA VAL A 53 -11.04 16.61 1.80
C VAL A 53 -10.27 15.54 1.03
N SER A 54 -9.19 15.94 0.35
CA SER A 54 -8.28 15.00 -0.30
C SER A 54 -7.25 14.48 0.69
N MET A 55 -7.24 13.17 0.94
CA MET A 55 -6.32 12.52 1.87
C MET A 55 -5.51 11.41 1.18
N LYS A 56 -4.32 11.12 1.69
CA LYS A 56 -3.45 10.02 1.26
C LYS A 56 -3.69 8.79 2.12
N LEU A 57 -4.42 7.82 1.56
CA LEU A 57 -4.91 6.66 2.30
C LEU A 57 -4.39 5.35 1.73
N CYS A 58 -4.20 4.36 2.61
CA CYS A 58 -3.85 3.01 2.20
C CYS A 58 -5.06 2.22 1.72
N THR A 59 -4.85 1.21 0.90
CA THR A 59 -5.92 0.36 0.35
C THR A 59 -6.85 -0.26 1.42
N ASN A 60 -6.33 -0.64 2.58
CA ASN A 60 -7.18 -1.16 3.68
C ASN A 60 -8.09 -0.08 4.26
N CYS A 61 -7.59 1.16 4.42
CA CYS A 61 -8.39 2.29 4.87
C CYS A 61 -9.45 2.66 3.84
N ILE A 62 -9.07 2.69 2.56
CA ILE A 62 -10.01 2.93 1.45
C ILE A 62 -11.12 1.88 1.47
N LYS A 63 -10.79 0.60 1.64
CA LYS A 63 -11.77 -0.49 1.73
C LYS A 63 -12.74 -0.31 2.91
N ARG A 64 -12.25 0.11 4.08
CA ARG A 64 -13.07 0.39 5.27
C ARG A 64 -14.00 1.58 5.04
N LEU A 65 -13.46 2.71 4.57
CA LEU A 65 -14.23 3.92 4.29
C LEU A 65 -15.29 3.71 3.20
N LYS A 66 -14.99 2.86 2.20
CA LYS A 66 -15.97 2.45 1.18
C LYS A 66 -17.15 1.71 1.80
N LYS A 67 -16.89 0.81 2.75
CA LYS A 67 -17.95 0.09 3.49
C LYS A 67 -18.80 1.03 4.35
N GLU A 68 -18.16 2.04 4.96
CA GLU A 68 -18.82 3.06 5.76
C GLU A 68 -19.55 4.14 4.92
N LYS A 69 -19.52 4.04 3.58
CA LYS A 69 -20.09 5.03 2.65
C LYS A 69 -19.58 6.47 2.87
N LYS A 70 -18.41 6.64 3.47
CA LYS A 70 -17.76 7.95 3.72
C LYS A 70 -16.91 8.46 2.55
N LEU A 71 -16.87 7.70 1.45
CA LEU A 71 -16.14 8.08 0.24
C LEU A 71 -17.04 8.88 -0.70
N PHE A 72 -16.53 10.01 -1.19
CA PHE A 72 -17.14 10.69 -2.33
C PHE A 72 -16.67 9.98 -3.59
N VAL A 73 -17.40 8.96 -4.04
CA VAL A 73 -17.23 8.49 -5.41
C VAL A 73 -17.80 9.60 -6.28
N GLN A 74 -16.95 10.25 -7.08
CA GLN A 74 -17.44 11.05 -8.20
C GLN A 74 -18.15 10.08 -9.14
N ALA A 75 -19.46 9.89 -8.96
CA ALA A 75 -20.32 9.34 -9.98
C ALA A 75 -20.41 10.42 -11.05
N ASN A 76 -19.43 10.48 -11.93
CA ASN A 76 -19.40 11.18 -13.22
C ASN A 76 -18.02 10.96 -13.84
N VAL A 77 -17.80 9.76 -14.39
CA VAL A 77 -16.92 9.64 -15.55
C VAL A 77 -17.81 9.16 -16.67
N ALA A 78 -18.56 10.10 -17.24
CA ALA A 78 -19.02 9.96 -18.62
C ALA A 78 -17.74 9.93 -19.47
N VAL A 79 -17.36 8.72 -19.88
CA VAL A 79 -16.37 8.54 -20.95
C VAL A 79 -17.13 8.89 -22.23
N GLY A 80 -16.90 10.09 -22.74
CA GLY A 80 -17.18 10.42 -24.14
C GLY A 80 -16.13 9.82 -25.05
#